data_AF-A0A7X6UNL0-F1
#
_entry.id   AF-A0A7X6UNL0-F1
#
_cell.length_a   1.000
_cell.length_b   1.000
_cell.length_c   1.000
_cell.angle_alpha   90.00
_cell.angle_beta   90.00
_cell.angle_gamma   90.00
#
_symmetry.space_group_name_H-M   'P 1'
#
loop_
_entity.id
_entity.type
_entity.pdbx_description
1 polymer ?
#
loop_
_entity_poly.entity_id
_entity_poly.type
_entity_poly.pdbx_seq_one_letter_code
_entity_poly.pdbx_strand_id
1 'polypeptide(L)'
;GQWNGNAPGSLNVTNEATDLFREFSVTNNPPVNEAHTRIERNPEVNATLYRTDFGDDPVNHNWLNWLRPWEPKTRSGRVTYDGSVSRPYKYKYHCDEENCSGHTRHARASAEFDSGNNMRNIKALIYNGMETITPKIFDNKIDNNTTKKLQKNLYWTSKQEKFDVIRWMHHVDQNNVPYADIAVDGQYQRNFTQQCSAVNTWKVASSMAKDYKNSRDAARNRDYRKDEYDKAVFASDIDFEDVDYPIKSGYYFNPTGKYTFTVETVTYKTTRDDTKDHQELVNAVINVFRYESDLMYINDDGDPVNLKNELLPQSGSSYGRRSAVLTVEDATRGNGLVLFKVDSSYRKESVEEIQHSEETDGDTHQYWREILEGYDESGTGSSNYNYKYREYIKDGKNMYKITEKTTVTIEINPGNRKIYTHVHMPDGKYTVKAWIEDIDLTKINHEYKKLGVLKGITTLDEIEVSVKGSMYEDTN
;
A
#
# COMPACT_ATOMS: atom_id res chain seq x y z
N GLY A 1 -56.36 -55.62 -49.27
CA GLY A 1 -56.89 -55.03 -48.01
C GLY A 1 -56.94 -53.52 -48.13
N GLN A 2 -57.60 -52.83 -47.21
CA GLN A 2 -57.66 -51.36 -47.13
C GLN A 2 -57.34 -50.89 -45.72
N TRP A 3 -56.61 -49.79 -45.59
CA TRP A 3 -56.32 -49.16 -44.30
C TRP A 3 -57.62 -48.76 -43.59
N ASN A 4 -57.62 -48.87 -42.26
CA ASN A 4 -58.75 -48.55 -41.41
C ASN A 4 -58.32 -47.55 -40.33
N GLY A 5 -58.38 -46.25 -40.66
CA GLY A 5 -57.98 -45.14 -39.79
C GLY A 5 -56.53 -44.69 -39.95
N ASN A 6 -56.05 -43.90 -38.99
CA ASN A 6 -54.68 -43.37 -38.93
C ASN A 6 -53.71 -44.38 -38.28
N ALA A 7 -52.41 -44.14 -38.40
CA ALA A 7 -51.36 -44.87 -37.70
C ALA A 7 -51.00 -44.15 -36.38
N PRO A 8 -51.48 -44.62 -35.21
CA PRO A 8 -50.98 -44.15 -33.93
C PRO A 8 -49.57 -44.65 -33.62
N GLY A 9 -48.79 -43.85 -32.90
CA GLY A 9 -47.44 -44.21 -32.43
C GLY A 9 -46.69 -43.03 -31.82
N SER A 10 -45.41 -43.22 -31.54
CA SER A 10 -44.50 -42.15 -31.09
C SER A 10 -43.06 -42.47 -31.46
N LEU A 11 -42.26 -41.40 -31.59
CA LEU A 11 -40.79 -41.48 -31.52
C LEU A 11 -40.40 -41.02 -30.12
N ASN A 12 -39.70 -41.85 -29.37
CA ASN A 12 -39.18 -41.53 -28.05
C ASN A 12 -37.74 -41.04 -28.20
N VAL A 13 -37.36 -40.06 -27.39
CA VAL A 13 -36.00 -39.52 -27.34
C VAL A 13 -35.58 -39.49 -25.87
N THR A 14 -34.51 -40.20 -25.53
CA THR A 14 -34.09 -40.46 -24.15
C THR A 14 -32.71 -39.87 -23.89
N ASN A 15 -32.58 -39.15 -22.77
CA ASN A 15 -31.32 -38.63 -22.29
C ASN A 15 -30.57 -39.69 -21.46
N GLU A 16 -29.50 -40.26 -22.00
CA GLU A 16 -28.66 -41.24 -21.31
C GLU A 16 -27.57 -40.59 -20.43
N ALA A 17 -27.47 -39.26 -20.45
CA ALA A 17 -26.45 -38.47 -19.75
C ALA A 17 -27.09 -37.38 -18.89
N THR A 18 -27.96 -37.77 -17.95
CA THR A 18 -28.75 -36.87 -17.10
C THR A 18 -27.91 -36.01 -16.13
N ASP A 19 -26.64 -36.38 -15.93
CA ASP A 19 -25.66 -35.67 -15.13
C ASP A 19 -24.78 -34.70 -15.96
N LEU A 20 -25.10 -34.53 -17.25
CA LEU A 20 -24.41 -33.62 -18.18
C LEU A 20 -25.42 -32.80 -18.98
N PHE A 21 -26.41 -33.44 -19.61
CA PHE A 21 -27.49 -32.78 -20.32
C PHE A 21 -28.61 -32.48 -19.33
N ARG A 22 -28.51 -31.31 -18.68
CA ARG A 22 -29.47 -30.82 -17.68
C ARG A 22 -30.64 -30.14 -18.39
N GLU A 23 -31.75 -29.96 -17.67
CA GLU A 23 -32.95 -29.30 -18.20
C GLU A 23 -33.37 -29.83 -19.59
N PHE A 24 -33.23 -31.14 -19.77
CA PHE A 24 -33.38 -31.80 -21.06
C PHE A 24 -34.84 -31.71 -21.54
N SER A 25 -35.04 -31.20 -22.75
CA SER A 25 -36.35 -31.12 -23.39
C SER A 25 -36.29 -31.46 -24.87
N VAL A 26 -37.42 -31.98 -25.38
CA VAL A 26 -37.56 -32.42 -26.77
C VAL A 26 -38.72 -31.66 -27.39
N THR A 27 -38.42 -30.84 -28.40
CA THR A 27 -39.40 -30.09 -29.19
C THR A 27 -39.59 -30.73 -30.55
N ASN A 28 -40.64 -30.31 -31.28
CA ASN A 28 -40.96 -30.80 -32.62
C ASN A 28 -41.14 -32.34 -32.72
N ASN A 29 -41.63 -32.96 -31.63
CA ASN A 29 -41.84 -34.40 -31.56
C ASN A 29 -43.26 -34.77 -31.08
N PRO A 30 -44.32 -34.36 -31.79
CA PRO A 30 -45.68 -34.68 -31.39
C PRO A 30 -45.97 -36.18 -31.56
N PRO A 31 -46.88 -36.75 -30.76
CA PRO A 31 -47.40 -38.09 -30.98
C PRO A 31 -47.87 -38.30 -32.42
N VAL A 32 -47.68 -39.50 -32.96
CA VAL A 32 -48.12 -39.84 -34.31
C VAL A 32 -49.58 -40.22 -34.28
N ASN A 33 -50.37 -39.61 -35.17
CA ASN A 33 -51.74 -40.02 -35.45
C ASN A 33 -52.17 -39.56 -36.86
N GLU A 34 -51.52 -40.10 -37.89
CA GLU A 34 -51.71 -39.62 -39.27
C GLU A 34 -51.97 -40.75 -40.27
N ALA A 35 -52.59 -40.42 -41.41
CA ALA A 35 -52.99 -41.38 -42.44
C ALA A 35 -51.94 -41.60 -43.54
N HIS A 36 -50.78 -40.95 -43.44
CA HIS A 36 -49.72 -41.00 -44.45
C HIS A 36 -49.09 -42.38 -44.55
N THR A 37 -48.55 -42.71 -45.73
CA THR A 37 -47.80 -43.94 -45.99
C THR A 37 -46.33 -43.82 -45.60
N ARG A 38 -45.82 -42.60 -45.46
CA ARG A 38 -44.50 -42.25 -44.91
C ARG A 38 -44.73 -41.25 -43.78
N ILE A 39 -44.18 -41.54 -42.61
CA ILE A 39 -44.31 -40.77 -41.38
C ILE A 39 -42.91 -40.37 -40.95
N GLU A 40 -42.66 -39.08 -40.78
CA GLU A 40 -41.34 -38.54 -40.41
C GLU A 40 -41.44 -37.69 -39.15
N ARG A 41 -40.40 -37.74 -38.33
CA ARG A 41 -40.27 -36.91 -37.12
C ARG A 41 -38.85 -36.38 -37.03
N ASN A 42 -38.72 -35.09 -36.73
CA ASN A 42 -37.45 -34.37 -36.60
C ASN A 42 -37.40 -33.70 -35.23
N PRO A 43 -37.25 -34.48 -34.15
CA PRO A 43 -37.16 -33.93 -32.79
C PRO A 43 -35.96 -33.00 -32.67
N GLU A 44 -36.15 -31.89 -31.97
CA GLU A 44 -35.09 -30.97 -31.57
C GLU A 44 -34.83 -31.15 -30.08
N VAL A 45 -33.55 -31.34 -29.72
CA VAL A 45 -33.14 -31.58 -28.34
C VAL A 45 -32.50 -30.32 -27.79
N ASN A 46 -33.02 -29.82 -26.67
CA ASN A 46 -32.45 -28.72 -25.91
C ASN A 46 -31.97 -29.25 -24.56
N ALA A 47 -30.78 -28.82 -24.14
CA ALA A 47 -30.22 -29.15 -22.83
C ALA A 47 -29.29 -28.03 -22.36
N THR A 48 -29.24 -27.84 -21.05
CA THR A 48 -28.33 -26.93 -20.35
C THR A 48 -27.09 -27.70 -19.88
N LEU A 49 -25.93 -27.06 -19.97
CA LEU A 49 -24.66 -27.59 -19.46
C LEU A 49 -24.24 -26.74 -18.26
N TYR A 50 -24.03 -27.35 -17.09
CA TYR A 50 -23.50 -26.61 -15.94
C TYR A 50 -22.00 -26.81 -15.79
N ARG A 51 -21.32 -25.72 -15.39
CA ARG A 51 -19.90 -25.71 -15.05
C ARG A 51 -19.57 -26.70 -13.92
N THR A 52 -20.49 -26.88 -12.97
CA THR A 52 -20.41 -27.83 -11.86
C THR A 52 -20.32 -29.28 -12.32
N ASP A 53 -20.94 -29.63 -13.45
CA ASP A 53 -20.90 -30.98 -14.04
C ASP A 53 -19.50 -31.34 -14.57
N PHE A 54 -18.58 -30.37 -14.62
CA PHE A 54 -17.16 -30.54 -14.95
C PHE A 54 -16.25 -30.49 -13.71
N GLY A 55 -16.83 -30.38 -12.51
CA GLY A 55 -16.11 -30.36 -11.23
C GLY A 55 -15.64 -28.99 -10.76
N ASP A 56 -16.18 -27.91 -11.33
CA ASP A 56 -15.85 -26.53 -10.95
C ASP A 56 -17.11 -25.77 -10.50
N ASP A 57 -17.10 -25.29 -9.26
CA ASP A 57 -18.20 -24.55 -8.63
C ASP A 57 -17.68 -23.35 -7.81
N PRO A 58 -17.30 -22.25 -8.48
CA PRO A 58 -16.74 -21.08 -7.82
C PRO A 58 -17.73 -20.36 -6.88
N VAL A 59 -19.03 -20.46 -7.16
CA VAL A 59 -20.09 -19.85 -6.33
C VAL A 59 -20.08 -20.44 -4.92
N ASN A 60 -19.76 -21.72 -4.79
CA ASN A 60 -19.64 -22.42 -3.51
C ASN A 60 -18.17 -22.63 -3.08
N HIS A 61 -17.25 -21.78 -3.58
CA HIS A 61 -15.81 -21.82 -3.24
C HIS A 61 -15.12 -23.17 -3.53
N ASN A 62 -15.54 -23.86 -4.59
CA ASN A 62 -14.91 -25.09 -5.06
C ASN A 62 -14.33 -24.87 -6.47
N TRP A 63 -13.07 -24.48 -6.54
CA TRP A 63 -12.36 -24.26 -7.80
C TRP A 63 -11.63 -25.52 -8.26
N LEU A 64 -11.85 -25.90 -9.52
CA LEU A 64 -11.08 -26.89 -10.23
C LEU A 64 -9.65 -26.36 -10.44
N ASN A 65 -8.74 -26.87 -9.63
CA ASN A 65 -7.31 -26.57 -9.69
C ASN A 65 -6.60 -27.56 -10.60
N TRP A 66 -6.67 -27.27 -11.89
CA TRP A 66 -6.05 -28.06 -12.94
C TRP A 66 -4.78 -27.34 -13.45
N LEU A 67 -3.68 -28.07 -13.65
CA LEU A 67 -2.35 -27.52 -13.98
C LEU A 67 -2.20 -26.85 -15.37
N ARG A 68 -3.11 -27.13 -16.31
CA ARG A 68 -3.09 -26.70 -17.72
C ARG A 68 -4.42 -26.11 -18.20
N PRO A 69 -4.92 -24.98 -17.68
CA PRO A 69 -6.29 -24.49 -17.98
C PRO A 69 -6.60 -24.26 -19.46
N TRP A 70 -5.59 -24.25 -20.34
CA TRP A 70 -5.73 -24.24 -21.80
C TRP A 70 -6.16 -25.59 -22.41
N GLU A 71 -6.10 -26.68 -21.64
CA GLU A 71 -6.59 -27.99 -22.03
C GLU A 71 -8.04 -28.18 -21.54
N PRO A 72 -9.00 -28.52 -22.43
CA PRO A 72 -10.39 -28.59 -22.05
C PRO A 72 -10.72 -29.84 -21.22
N LYS A 73 -11.54 -29.68 -20.19
CA LYS A 73 -12.22 -30.79 -19.53
C LYS A 73 -13.27 -31.35 -20.49
N THR A 74 -13.13 -32.63 -20.83
CA THR A 74 -14.03 -33.28 -21.80
C THR A 74 -14.98 -34.24 -21.08
N ARG A 75 -16.27 -34.15 -21.39
CA ARG A 75 -17.28 -35.15 -21.03
C ARG A 75 -18.09 -35.54 -22.26
N SER A 76 -18.54 -36.77 -22.32
CA SER A 76 -19.34 -37.29 -23.43
C SER A 76 -20.73 -37.63 -22.93
N GLY A 77 -21.75 -37.17 -23.64
CA GLY A 77 -23.15 -37.52 -23.37
C GLY A 77 -23.77 -38.22 -24.57
N ARG A 78 -24.78 -39.05 -24.30
CA ARG A 78 -25.51 -39.81 -25.32
C ARG A 78 -27.01 -39.53 -25.21
N VAL A 79 -27.64 -39.36 -26.35
CA VAL A 79 -29.10 -39.33 -26.51
C VAL A 79 -29.48 -40.48 -27.42
N THR A 80 -30.48 -41.26 -27.03
CA THR A 80 -31.01 -42.39 -27.82
C THR A 80 -32.39 -42.02 -28.36
N TYR A 81 -32.77 -42.60 -29.49
CA TYR A 81 -34.11 -42.46 -30.03
C TYR A 81 -34.58 -43.76 -30.67
N ASP A 82 -35.84 -44.09 -30.44
CA ASP A 82 -36.50 -45.28 -30.96
C ASP A 82 -38.03 -45.06 -30.93
N GLY A 83 -38.77 -45.84 -31.71
CA GLY A 83 -40.22 -45.75 -31.68
C GLY A 83 -40.86 -46.56 -32.79
N SER A 84 -42.18 -46.62 -32.76
CA SER A 84 -42.95 -47.32 -33.78
C SER A 84 -44.32 -46.72 -33.98
N VAL A 85 -44.90 -47.03 -35.13
CA VAL A 85 -46.28 -46.72 -35.50
C VAL A 85 -47.00 -47.99 -35.88
N SER A 86 -48.31 -48.06 -35.60
CA SER A 86 -49.11 -49.24 -35.94
C SER A 86 -50.46 -48.85 -36.49
N ARG A 87 -50.76 -49.25 -37.73
CA ARG A 87 -51.99 -48.90 -38.46
C ARG A 87 -52.92 -50.10 -38.61
N PRO A 88 -54.22 -49.98 -38.26
CA PRO A 88 -55.19 -51.03 -38.54
C PRO A 88 -55.50 -51.11 -40.03
N TYR A 89 -55.73 -52.31 -40.56
CA TYR A 89 -56.30 -52.54 -41.89
C TYR A 89 -57.35 -53.64 -41.86
N LYS A 90 -58.25 -53.61 -42.85
CA LYS A 90 -59.23 -54.66 -43.07
C LYS A 90 -59.04 -55.30 -44.44
N TYR A 91 -59.19 -56.60 -44.54
CA TYR A 91 -59.11 -57.31 -45.82
C TYR A 91 -60.21 -58.37 -45.91
N LYS A 92 -60.68 -58.62 -47.13
CA LYS A 92 -61.59 -59.73 -47.42
C LYS A 92 -60.77 -60.93 -47.83
N TYR A 93 -61.11 -62.11 -47.30
CA TYR A 93 -60.60 -63.39 -47.77
C TYR A 93 -61.78 -64.28 -48.16
N HIS A 94 -61.56 -65.16 -49.14
CA HIS A 94 -62.56 -66.10 -49.62
C HIS A 94 -62.25 -67.49 -49.07
N CYS A 95 -63.28 -68.30 -48.83
CA CYS A 95 -63.18 -69.67 -48.37
C CYS A 95 -63.42 -70.64 -49.54
N ASP A 96 -62.89 -71.87 -49.44
CA ASP A 96 -62.87 -72.86 -50.54
C ASP A 96 -64.25 -73.48 -50.86
N GLU A 97 -65.33 -72.96 -50.28
CA GLU A 97 -66.70 -73.43 -50.51
C GLU A 97 -67.32 -72.75 -51.75
N GLU A 98 -68.00 -73.53 -52.60
CA GLU A 98 -68.80 -73.06 -53.73
C GLU A 98 -69.93 -72.14 -53.20
N ASN A 99 -69.76 -70.82 -53.35
CA ASN A 99 -70.61 -69.69 -52.88
C ASN A 99 -70.16 -68.91 -51.62
N CYS A 100 -68.87 -68.90 -51.28
CA CYS A 100 -68.36 -68.02 -50.21
C CYS A 100 -68.30 -66.53 -50.60
N SER A 101 -69.18 -65.68 -50.03
CA SER A 101 -69.20 -64.22 -50.26
C SER A 101 -67.98 -63.45 -49.68
N GLY A 102 -67.08 -64.16 -48.99
CA GLY A 102 -65.86 -63.65 -48.37
C GLY A 102 -66.10 -63.01 -46.99
N HIS A 103 -65.18 -63.24 -46.06
CA HIS A 103 -65.22 -62.68 -44.69
C HIS A 103 -64.27 -61.50 -44.56
N THR A 104 -64.68 -60.46 -43.82
CA THR A 104 -63.80 -59.32 -43.50
C THR A 104 -63.04 -59.60 -42.21
N ARG A 105 -61.70 -59.56 -42.27
CA ARG A 105 -60.83 -59.66 -41.10
C ARG A 105 -60.14 -58.32 -40.85
N HIS A 106 -59.91 -58.01 -39.57
CA HIS A 106 -59.13 -56.87 -39.12
C HIS A 106 -57.75 -57.33 -38.66
N ALA A 107 -56.71 -56.60 -39.04
CA ALA A 107 -55.34 -56.82 -38.64
C ALA A 107 -54.62 -55.47 -38.46
N ARG A 108 -53.37 -55.50 -38.00
CA ARG A 108 -52.51 -54.32 -37.88
C ARG A 108 -51.23 -54.53 -38.68
N ALA A 109 -50.74 -53.47 -39.29
CA ALA A 109 -49.38 -53.39 -39.79
C ALA A 109 -48.60 -52.43 -38.88
N SER A 110 -47.32 -52.71 -38.65
CA SER A 110 -46.43 -51.84 -37.89
C SER A 110 -45.22 -51.46 -38.73
N ALA A 111 -44.67 -50.29 -38.43
CA ALA A 111 -43.38 -49.84 -38.92
C ALA A 111 -42.63 -49.19 -37.77
N GLU A 112 -41.32 -49.38 -37.72
CA GLU A 112 -40.45 -48.76 -36.73
C GLU A 112 -39.88 -47.46 -37.32
N PHE A 113 -39.67 -46.47 -36.45
CA PHE A 113 -38.75 -45.40 -36.78
C PHE A 113 -37.33 -45.96 -36.76
N ASP A 114 -36.44 -45.36 -37.56
CA ASP A 114 -35.02 -45.69 -37.46
C ASP A 114 -34.55 -45.42 -36.02
N SER A 115 -34.11 -46.46 -35.33
CA SER A 115 -33.54 -46.32 -34.00
C SER A 115 -32.08 -45.88 -34.10
N GLY A 116 -31.62 -45.05 -33.17
CA GLY A 116 -30.25 -44.59 -33.19
C GLY A 116 -29.81 -43.95 -31.89
N ASN A 117 -28.57 -43.46 -31.91
CA ASN A 117 -28.04 -42.65 -30.86
C ASN A 117 -27.23 -41.48 -31.43
N ASN A 118 -27.22 -40.39 -30.68
CA ASN A 118 -26.41 -39.22 -30.94
C ASN A 118 -25.47 -39.01 -29.75
N MET A 119 -24.17 -39.15 -30.00
CA MET A 119 -23.13 -38.91 -29.00
C MET A 119 -22.52 -37.53 -29.22
N ARG A 120 -22.44 -36.73 -28.15
CA ARG A 120 -21.78 -35.42 -28.16
C ARG A 120 -20.64 -35.39 -27.17
N ASN A 121 -19.49 -34.90 -27.62
CA ASN A 121 -18.33 -34.63 -26.78
C ASN A 121 -18.32 -33.14 -26.45
N ILE A 122 -18.51 -32.82 -25.17
CA ILE A 122 -18.52 -31.46 -24.66
C ILE A 122 -17.15 -31.15 -24.09
N LYS A 123 -16.58 -30.01 -24.51
CA LYS A 123 -15.27 -29.51 -24.08
C LYS A 123 -15.46 -28.20 -23.34
N ALA A 124 -15.07 -28.15 -22.07
CA ALA A 124 -15.11 -26.94 -21.25
C ALA A 124 -13.68 -26.46 -20.95
N LEU A 125 -13.37 -25.23 -21.34
CA LEU A 125 -12.15 -24.53 -20.91
C LEU A 125 -12.46 -23.80 -19.61
N ILE A 126 -11.83 -24.21 -18.52
CA ILE A 126 -12.12 -23.70 -17.17
C ILE A 126 -10.88 -22.98 -16.65
N TYR A 127 -11.07 -21.70 -16.30
CA TYR A 127 -10.02 -20.85 -15.76
C TYR A 127 -10.50 -20.18 -14.46
N ASN A 128 -9.63 -20.18 -13.44
CA ASN A 128 -9.91 -19.71 -12.08
C ASN A 128 -8.94 -18.64 -11.57
N GLY A 129 -8.18 -18.04 -12.49
CA GLY A 129 -7.18 -17.05 -12.15
C GLY A 129 -5.84 -17.65 -11.76
N MET A 130 -4.86 -16.77 -11.68
CA MET A 130 -3.48 -17.04 -11.32
C MET A 130 -3.31 -16.86 -9.81
N GLU A 131 -2.61 -17.78 -9.18
CA GLU A 131 -2.25 -17.64 -7.77
C GLU A 131 -1.40 -16.40 -7.51
N THR A 132 -0.46 -16.10 -8.43
CA THR A 132 0.51 -15.02 -8.26
C THR A 132 0.45 -14.03 -9.40
N ILE A 133 0.41 -12.74 -9.07
CA ILE A 133 0.64 -11.62 -9.99
C ILE A 133 2.00 -11.02 -9.63
N THR A 134 2.82 -10.76 -10.66
CA THR A 134 4.14 -10.15 -10.48
C THR A 134 3.99 -8.78 -9.82
N PRO A 135 4.53 -8.56 -8.62
CA PRO A 135 4.37 -7.29 -7.92
C PRO A 135 5.18 -6.18 -8.61
N LYS A 136 4.68 -4.95 -8.50
CA LYS A 136 5.48 -3.77 -8.86
C LYS A 136 6.71 -3.66 -7.96
N ILE A 137 7.81 -3.20 -8.55
CA ILE A 137 9.06 -2.96 -7.83
C ILE A 137 9.08 -1.50 -7.39
N PHE A 138 9.28 -1.29 -6.09
CA PHE A 138 9.39 0.02 -5.47
C PHE A 138 10.79 0.24 -4.92
N ASP A 139 11.20 1.50 -4.85
CA ASP A 139 12.50 1.89 -4.33
C ASP A 139 12.53 1.77 -2.80
N ASN A 140 13.67 1.26 -2.31
CA ASN A 140 14.05 1.28 -0.90
C ASN A 140 15.39 1.99 -0.80
N LYS A 141 15.37 3.32 -0.70
CA LYS A 141 16.57 4.16 -0.73
C LYS A 141 16.40 5.48 0.02
N ILE A 142 17.53 6.13 0.29
CA ILE A 142 17.57 7.50 0.81
C ILE A 142 18.39 8.34 -0.17
N ASP A 143 17.73 9.29 -0.83
CA ASP A 143 18.40 10.26 -1.69
C ASP A 143 19.06 11.35 -0.86
N ASN A 144 20.20 11.86 -1.35
CA ASN A 144 21.00 12.89 -0.68
C ASN A 144 21.48 12.48 0.73
N ASN A 145 21.65 11.17 0.99
CA ASN A 145 22.04 10.64 2.29
C ASN A 145 23.52 10.90 2.66
N THR A 146 23.87 12.17 2.84
CA THR A 146 25.22 12.64 3.16
C THR A 146 25.18 13.59 4.34
N THR A 147 26.33 13.84 4.97
CA THR A 147 26.45 14.71 6.15
C THR A 147 26.35 16.21 5.85
N LYS A 148 26.20 16.61 4.58
CA LYS A 148 26.18 18.01 4.14
C LYS A 148 24.83 18.47 3.61
N LYS A 149 23.92 17.54 3.29
CA LYS A 149 22.64 17.84 2.67
C LYS A 149 21.59 18.09 3.75
N LEU A 150 20.96 19.26 3.69
CA LEU A 150 19.92 19.67 4.64
C LEU A 150 18.55 19.02 4.35
N GLN A 151 18.32 18.62 3.09
CA GLN A 151 17.13 17.88 2.68
C GLN A 151 17.50 16.46 2.30
N LYS A 152 16.71 15.49 2.78
CA LYS A 152 16.84 14.06 2.52
C LYS A 152 15.48 13.50 2.13
N ASN A 153 15.43 12.70 1.07
CA ASN A 153 14.20 12.07 0.60
C ASN A 153 14.33 10.57 0.84
N LEU A 154 13.41 10.00 1.60
CA LEU A 154 13.35 8.59 1.92
C LEU A 154 12.25 7.96 1.08
N TYR A 155 12.52 6.77 0.54
CA TYR A 155 11.57 5.98 -0.23
C TYR A 155 11.59 4.55 0.28
N TRP A 156 10.44 4.00 0.62
CA TRP A 156 10.30 2.61 1.02
C TRP A 156 9.01 2.00 0.49
N THR A 157 8.99 0.68 0.35
CA THR A 157 7.77 -0.05 0.04
C THR A 157 6.83 -0.06 1.25
N SER A 158 5.56 0.24 1.05
CA SER A 158 4.53 0.19 2.10
C SER A 158 4.42 -1.21 2.71
N LYS A 159 3.79 -1.29 3.89
CA LYS A 159 3.40 -2.56 4.47
C LYS A 159 2.44 -3.27 3.51
N GLN A 160 2.61 -4.57 3.36
CA GLN A 160 1.73 -5.39 2.53
C GLN A 160 0.37 -5.56 3.20
N GLU A 161 -0.68 -5.28 2.45
CA GLU A 161 -2.07 -5.48 2.88
C GLU A 161 -2.79 -6.41 1.91
N LYS A 162 -3.51 -7.40 2.44
CA LYS A 162 -4.29 -8.35 1.63
C LYS A 162 -5.71 -7.86 1.40
N PHE A 163 -6.21 -8.09 0.19
CA PHE A 163 -7.57 -7.76 -0.24
C PHE A 163 -8.22 -8.96 -0.90
N ASP A 164 -9.49 -9.19 -0.55
CA ASP A 164 -10.35 -10.12 -1.27
C ASP A 164 -10.75 -9.50 -2.61
N VAL A 165 -11.03 -10.37 -3.58
CA VAL A 165 -11.42 -9.95 -4.93
C VAL A 165 -12.65 -10.73 -5.36
N ILE A 166 -13.40 -10.15 -6.30
CA ILE A 166 -14.47 -10.81 -7.02
C ILE A 166 -14.11 -10.92 -8.50
N ARG A 167 -14.88 -11.72 -9.22
CA ARG A 167 -14.94 -11.78 -10.68
C ARG A 167 -16.39 -11.90 -11.11
N TRP A 168 -16.69 -11.41 -12.31
CA TRP A 168 -18.01 -11.58 -12.91
C TRP A 168 -18.05 -12.86 -13.74
N MET A 169 -19.09 -13.65 -13.52
CA MET A 169 -19.41 -14.85 -14.29
C MET A 169 -20.77 -14.69 -14.95
N HIS A 170 -20.95 -15.22 -16.15
CA HIS A 170 -22.20 -15.15 -16.90
C HIS A 170 -22.58 -16.52 -17.45
N HIS A 171 -23.88 -16.70 -17.66
CA HIS A 171 -24.39 -17.77 -18.49
C HIS A 171 -24.25 -17.41 -19.98
N VAL A 172 -24.22 -18.41 -20.85
CA VAL A 172 -24.22 -18.23 -22.31
C VAL A 172 -25.35 -19.04 -22.92
N ASP A 173 -26.06 -18.46 -23.88
CA ASP A 173 -27.10 -19.17 -24.62
C ASP A 173 -26.52 -19.97 -25.81
N GLN A 174 -27.39 -20.63 -26.56
CA GLN A 174 -27.00 -21.40 -27.76
C GLN A 174 -26.35 -20.56 -28.88
N ASN A 175 -26.51 -19.24 -28.84
CA ASN A 175 -25.92 -18.29 -29.80
C ASN A 175 -24.63 -17.64 -29.25
N ASN A 176 -24.12 -18.11 -28.12
CA ASN A 176 -23.00 -17.51 -27.36
C ASN A 176 -23.27 -16.08 -26.87
N VAL A 177 -24.52 -15.72 -26.65
CA VAL A 177 -24.90 -14.43 -26.05
C VAL A 177 -24.84 -14.56 -24.52
N PRO A 178 -24.02 -13.73 -23.83
CA PRO A 178 -23.98 -13.71 -22.38
C PRO A 178 -25.29 -13.21 -21.76
N TYR A 179 -25.67 -13.77 -20.62
CA TYR A 179 -26.78 -13.28 -19.80
C TYR A 179 -26.58 -13.65 -18.33
N ALA A 180 -27.32 -12.96 -17.45
CA ALA A 180 -27.33 -13.17 -16.00
C ALA A 180 -25.92 -13.13 -15.39
N ASP A 181 -25.37 -11.92 -15.27
CA ASP A 181 -24.10 -11.67 -14.60
C ASP A 181 -24.21 -11.93 -13.09
N ILE A 182 -23.25 -12.68 -12.57
CA ILE A 182 -23.16 -13.06 -11.16
C ILE A 182 -21.75 -12.71 -10.68
N ALA A 183 -21.66 -11.89 -9.64
CA ALA A 183 -20.42 -11.64 -8.92
C ALA A 183 -20.07 -12.87 -8.07
N VAL A 184 -18.84 -13.37 -8.22
CA VAL A 184 -18.34 -14.54 -7.50
C VAL A 184 -16.96 -14.22 -6.93
N ASP A 185 -16.69 -14.69 -5.72
CA ASP A 185 -15.39 -14.51 -5.09
C ASP A 185 -14.26 -15.11 -5.96
N GLY A 186 -13.19 -14.35 -6.10
CA GLY A 186 -11.96 -14.85 -6.69
C GLY A 186 -11.28 -15.87 -5.77
N GLN A 187 -10.48 -16.74 -6.37
CA GLN A 187 -9.82 -17.81 -5.64
C GLN A 187 -8.69 -17.30 -4.74
N TYR A 188 -8.02 -16.22 -5.14
CA TYR A 188 -6.79 -15.73 -4.50
C TYR A 188 -6.93 -14.28 -4.07
N GLN A 189 -6.52 -13.98 -2.85
CA GLN A 189 -6.37 -12.60 -2.38
C GLN A 189 -5.22 -11.90 -3.09
N ARG A 190 -5.34 -10.58 -3.26
CA ARG A 190 -4.30 -9.74 -3.85
C ARG A 190 -3.56 -8.94 -2.80
N ASN A 191 -2.25 -8.82 -3.00
CA ASN A 191 -1.35 -8.12 -2.10
C ASN A 191 -1.17 -6.68 -2.60
N PHE A 192 -1.63 -5.72 -1.81
CA PHE A 192 -1.41 -4.30 -2.07
C PHE A 192 -0.12 -3.83 -1.42
N THR A 193 0.76 -3.22 -2.23
CA THR A 193 1.91 -2.43 -1.79
C THR A 193 2.03 -1.20 -2.68
N GLN A 194 2.57 -0.11 -2.13
CA GLN A 194 2.83 1.13 -2.85
C GLN A 194 4.13 1.80 -2.39
N GLN A 195 4.60 2.79 -3.16
CA GLN A 195 5.75 3.61 -2.80
C GLN A 195 5.40 4.60 -1.70
N CYS A 196 5.84 4.35 -0.47
CA CYS A 196 5.87 5.36 0.59
C CYS A 196 7.07 6.28 0.42
N SER A 197 6.94 7.49 0.97
CA SER A 197 8.03 8.46 0.98
C SER A 197 8.03 9.35 2.22
N ALA A 198 9.19 9.92 2.51
CA ALA A 198 9.33 11.00 3.48
C ALA A 198 10.33 12.04 2.98
N VAL A 199 10.08 13.31 3.28
CA VAL A 199 11.02 14.41 3.08
C VAL A 199 11.37 14.99 4.43
N ASN A 200 12.65 14.93 4.79
CA ASN A 200 13.20 15.60 5.97
C ASN A 200 14.03 16.79 5.51
N THR A 201 13.70 18.00 5.97
CA THR A 201 14.41 19.23 5.60
C THR A 201 14.76 20.05 6.84
N TRP A 202 16.05 20.31 7.04
CA TRP A 202 16.58 21.19 8.07
C TRP A 202 16.79 22.62 7.57
N LYS A 203 16.63 23.59 8.47
CA LYS A 203 16.89 25.01 8.24
C LYS A 203 17.35 25.69 9.52
N VAL A 204 18.31 26.59 9.40
CA VAL A 204 18.68 27.53 10.47
C VAL A 204 17.75 28.74 10.38
N ALA A 205 16.86 28.90 11.36
CA ALA A 205 15.92 30.02 11.41
C ALA A 205 16.59 31.28 11.98
N SER A 206 17.44 31.11 12.99
CA SER A 206 18.39 32.12 13.47
C SER A 206 19.69 31.43 13.85
N SER A 207 20.80 31.81 13.21
CA SER A 207 22.11 31.27 13.54
C SER A 207 22.70 31.92 14.78
N MET A 208 23.64 31.25 15.42
CA MET A 208 24.44 31.83 16.52
C MET A 208 25.08 33.14 16.09
N ALA A 209 25.69 33.18 14.90
CA ALA A 209 26.31 34.38 14.35
C ALA A 209 25.34 35.56 14.22
N LYS A 210 24.11 35.30 13.75
CA LYS A 210 23.07 36.33 13.62
C LYS A 210 22.61 36.81 14.99
N ASP A 211 22.43 35.88 15.92
CA ASP A 211 21.96 36.14 17.27
C ASP A 211 22.95 36.98 18.08
N TYR A 212 24.26 36.74 17.93
CA TYR A 212 25.29 37.53 18.62
C TYR A 212 25.64 38.86 17.93
N LYS A 213 25.11 39.12 16.71
CA LYS A 213 25.52 40.25 15.89
C LYS A 213 25.39 41.59 16.61
N ASN A 214 24.30 41.81 17.35
CA ASN A 214 24.08 43.08 18.04
C ASN A 214 25.16 43.36 19.10
N SER A 215 25.36 42.39 20.00
CA SER A 215 26.40 42.43 21.03
C SER A 215 27.81 42.62 20.42
N ARG A 216 28.08 41.99 19.27
CA ARG A 216 29.37 42.13 18.55
C ARG A 216 29.56 43.51 17.94
N ASP A 217 28.54 44.03 17.26
CA ASP A 217 28.60 45.35 16.64
C ASP A 217 28.74 46.45 17.70
N ALA A 218 28.08 46.29 18.85
CA ALA A 218 28.24 47.18 20.00
C ALA A 218 29.68 47.21 20.52
N ALA A 219 30.30 46.04 20.70
CA ALA A 219 31.70 45.93 21.12
C ALA A 219 32.66 46.60 20.13
N ARG A 220 32.50 46.33 18.82
CA ARG A 220 33.31 46.93 17.75
C ARG A 220 33.19 48.45 17.71
N ASN A 221 32.00 48.97 17.94
CA ASN A 221 31.74 50.41 17.98
C ASN A 221 32.04 51.05 19.34
N ARG A 222 32.51 50.28 20.33
CA ARG A 222 32.74 50.72 21.72
C ARG A 222 31.50 51.38 22.34
N ASP A 223 30.33 50.84 22.01
CA ASP A 223 29.08 51.22 22.65
C ASP A 223 28.99 50.51 24.00
N TYR A 224 28.89 51.25 25.10
CA TYR A 224 28.86 50.72 26.46
C TYR A 224 27.44 50.57 27.02
N ARG A 225 26.40 50.79 26.20
CA ARG A 225 25.00 50.60 26.63
C ARG A 225 24.74 49.13 26.90
N LYS A 226 24.37 48.80 28.14
CA LYS A 226 24.19 47.40 28.61
C LYS A 226 23.15 46.62 27.79
N ASP A 227 22.11 47.29 27.30
CA ASP A 227 21.03 46.66 26.55
C ASP A 227 21.48 46.16 25.17
N GLU A 228 22.61 46.68 24.65
CA GLU A 228 23.17 46.24 23.37
C GLU A 228 23.90 44.89 23.49
N TYR A 229 24.34 44.52 24.71
CA TYR A 229 24.99 43.24 25.03
C TYR A 229 23.97 42.21 25.51
N ASP A 230 22.92 41.98 24.73
CA ASP A 230 21.79 41.14 25.11
C ASP A 230 22.14 39.66 25.37
N LYS A 231 23.16 39.11 24.68
CA LYS A 231 23.50 37.67 24.73
C LYS A 231 24.92 37.36 25.20
N ALA A 232 25.87 38.24 24.96
CA ALA A 232 27.25 38.04 25.39
C ALA A 232 27.97 39.38 25.57
N VAL A 233 28.97 39.40 26.44
CA VAL A 233 29.91 40.53 26.56
C VAL A 233 31.14 40.22 25.70
N PHE A 234 31.27 40.90 24.57
CA PHE A 234 32.44 40.79 23.71
C PHE A 234 33.49 41.84 24.08
N ALA A 235 34.76 41.49 23.95
CA ALA A 235 35.87 42.41 24.22
C ALA A 235 35.93 43.51 23.16
N SER A 236 36.11 44.77 23.59
CA SER A 236 36.14 45.96 22.75
C SER A 236 37.54 46.56 22.56
N ASP A 237 38.58 45.89 23.10
CA ASP A 237 39.97 46.31 22.98
C ASP A 237 40.40 46.32 21.50
N ILE A 238 41.25 47.28 21.11
CA ILE A 238 41.70 47.44 19.73
C ILE A 238 42.42 46.19 19.19
N ASP A 239 43.06 45.44 20.08
CA ASP A 239 43.77 44.19 19.77
C ASP A 239 42.81 43.06 19.32
N PHE A 240 41.50 43.24 19.45
CA PHE A 240 40.47 42.25 19.12
C PHE A 240 39.53 42.68 17.98
N GLU A 241 39.82 43.79 17.30
CA GLU A 241 38.98 44.33 16.21
C GLU A 241 38.75 43.29 15.08
N ASP A 242 39.79 42.51 14.76
CA ASP A 242 39.78 41.46 13.73
C ASP A 242 39.39 40.06 14.25
N VAL A 243 39.07 39.92 15.54
CA VAL A 243 38.63 38.65 16.12
C VAL A 243 37.11 38.57 16.03
N ASP A 244 36.57 37.44 15.55
CA ASP A 244 35.14 37.35 15.32
C ASP A 244 34.34 37.34 16.63
N TYR A 245 34.63 36.44 17.55
CA TYR A 245 33.91 36.30 18.82
C TYR A 245 34.85 36.42 20.04
N PRO A 246 35.47 37.60 20.27
CA PRO A 246 36.40 37.79 21.39
C PRO A 246 35.64 38.00 22.69
N ILE A 247 35.89 37.17 23.71
CA ILE A 247 35.31 37.35 25.05
C ILE A 247 36.40 37.35 26.12
N LYS A 248 36.16 38.09 27.22
CA LYS A 248 36.91 37.93 28.48
C LYS A 248 36.20 36.91 29.36
N SER A 249 36.96 36.04 29.99
CA SER A 249 36.40 35.05 30.92
C SER A 249 35.77 35.71 32.15
N GLY A 250 34.73 35.12 32.73
CA GLY A 250 34.00 35.67 33.89
C GLY A 250 32.72 36.44 33.53
N TYR A 251 32.55 36.83 32.26
CA TYR A 251 31.29 37.41 31.78
C TYR A 251 30.33 36.34 31.25
N TYR A 252 29.07 36.74 31.03
CA TYR A 252 28.08 35.85 30.44
C TYR A 252 28.28 35.65 28.95
N PHE A 253 28.04 34.42 28.52
CA PHE A 253 27.99 33.99 27.14
C PHE A 253 26.82 33.02 27.00
N ASN A 254 25.66 33.56 26.60
CA ASN A 254 24.41 32.82 26.61
C ASN A 254 24.33 31.92 25.37
N PRO A 255 24.21 30.59 25.51
CA PRO A 255 23.87 29.71 24.39
C PRO A 255 22.65 30.25 23.65
N THR A 256 22.67 30.17 22.33
CA THR A 256 21.62 30.72 21.47
C THR A 256 21.55 29.95 20.16
N GLY A 257 20.48 30.19 19.41
CA GLY A 257 20.24 29.60 18.10
C GLY A 257 18.81 29.09 17.99
N LYS A 258 18.26 29.18 16.79
CA LYS A 258 16.91 28.71 16.46
C LYS A 258 16.95 27.88 15.20
N TYR A 259 16.61 26.61 15.34
CA TYR A 259 16.69 25.61 14.27
C TYR A 259 15.31 25.06 13.99
N THR A 260 15.03 24.77 12.73
CA THR A 260 13.74 24.22 12.32
C THR A 260 13.97 23.04 11.41
N PHE A 261 13.10 22.05 11.52
CA PHE A 261 13.02 21.03 10.49
C PHE A 261 11.56 20.73 10.15
N THR A 262 11.37 20.15 8.98
CA THR A 262 10.07 19.63 8.56
C THR A 262 10.22 18.18 8.14
N VAL A 263 9.29 17.35 8.59
CA VAL A 263 9.08 15.98 8.11
C VAL A 263 7.73 15.97 7.42
N GLU A 264 7.71 15.55 6.16
CA GLU A 264 6.49 15.29 5.41
C GLU A 264 6.51 13.82 4.97
N THR A 265 5.46 13.06 5.24
CA THR A 265 5.37 11.65 4.87
C THR A 265 4.17 11.39 3.98
N VAL A 266 4.31 10.43 3.07
CA VAL A 266 3.22 9.84 2.28
C VAL A 266 3.20 8.34 2.55
N THR A 267 2.12 7.84 3.15
CA THR A 267 1.96 6.44 3.54
C THR A 267 0.64 5.86 3.06
N TYR A 268 0.53 4.52 3.04
CA TYR A 268 -0.66 3.79 2.62
C TYR A 268 -1.11 2.84 3.73
N LYS A 269 -2.38 2.95 4.16
CA LYS A 269 -2.96 2.06 5.17
C LYS A 269 -4.48 1.97 5.05
N THR A 270 -5.08 1.07 5.82
CA THR A 270 -6.50 0.71 5.70
C THR A 270 -7.44 1.54 6.57
N THR A 271 -6.91 2.50 7.33
CA THR A 271 -7.67 3.42 8.18
C THR A 271 -7.30 4.87 7.88
N ARG A 272 -8.13 5.82 8.30
CA ARG A 272 -7.95 7.27 8.07
C ARG A 272 -7.16 7.97 9.18
N ASP A 273 -6.77 7.23 10.22
CA ASP A 273 -6.14 7.78 11.41
C ASP A 273 -4.75 8.34 11.12
N ASP A 274 -4.15 9.03 12.07
CA ASP A 274 -2.76 9.50 11.97
C ASP A 274 -1.81 8.30 11.86
N THR A 275 -0.64 8.48 11.22
CA THR A 275 0.29 7.35 11.02
C THR A 275 1.35 7.31 12.11
N LYS A 276 1.62 6.09 12.62
CA LYS A 276 2.73 5.87 13.55
C LYS A 276 4.07 6.05 12.85
N ASP A 277 4.16 5.71 11.56
CA ASP A 277 5.32 5.97 10.72
C ASP A 277 5.75 7.44 10.80
N HIS A 278 4.81 8.38 10.64
CA HIS A 278 5.09 9.81 10.70
C HIS A 278 5.54 10.25 12.09
N GLN A 279 4.79 9.86 13.13
CA GLN A 279 5.09 10.24 14.51
C GLN A 279 6.46 9.75 14.96
N GLU A 280 6.81 8.49 14.68
CA GLU A 280 8.08 7.90 15.07
C GLU A 280 9.25 8.52 14.31
N LEU A 281 9.11 8.79 13.01
CA LEU A 281 10.14 9.47 12.23
C LEU A 281 10.39 10.90 12.74
N VAL A 282 9.32 11.65 13.04
CA VAL A 282 9.45 12.99 13.64
C VAL A 282 10.23 12.92 14.95
N ASN A 283 9.84 12.04 15.87
CA ASN A 283 10.51 11.89 17.16
C ASN A 283 11.98 11.48 17.01
N ALA A 284 12.27 10.55 16.09
CA ALA A 284 13.65 10.16 15.81
C ALA A 284 14.50 11.34 15.33
N VAL A 285 13.94 12.21 14.48
CA VAL A 285 14.63 13.42 13.98
C VAL A 285 14.83 14.45 15.09
N ILE A 286 13.86 14.64 16.00
CA ILE A 286 14.01 15.49 17.19
C ILE A 286 15.21 14.99 18.02
N ASN A 287 15.23 13.70 18.31
CA ASN A 287 16.17 13.09 19.25
C ASN A 287 17.62 13.07 18.78
N VAL A 288 17.91 13.32 17.50
CA VAL A 288 19.28 13.38 16.98
C VAL A 288 19.85 14.80 16.85
N PHE A 289 19.09 15.84 17.21
CA PHE A 289 19.64 17.19 17.29
C PHE A 289 20.64 17.32 18.45
N ARG A 290 21.78 17.95 18.19
CA ARG A 290 22.87 18.13 19.15
C ARG A 290 23.28 19.60 19.18
N TYR A 291 23.40 20.18 20.37
CA TYR A 291 24.03 21.48 20.59
C TYR A 291 25.24 21.30 21.49
N GLU A 292 26.42 21.50 20.94
CA GLU A 292 27.70 21.22 21.57
C GLU A 292 28.44 22.50 21.91
N SER A 293 29.05 22.54 23.09
CA SER A 293 30.00 23.58 23.47
C SER A 293 31.10 23.01 24.35
N ASP A 294 32.34 23.46 24.13
CA ASP A 294 33.48 23.19 25.00
C ASP A 294 33.84 24.39 25.93
N LEU A 295 32.98 25.41 25.98
CA LEU A 295 33.11 26.55 26.90
C LEU A 295 32.99 26.11 28.36
N MET A 296 33.72 26.83 29.22
CA MET A 296 33.73 26.63 30.65
C MET A 296 32.81 27.63 31.33
N TYR A 297 31.83 27.13 32.06
CA TYR A 297 30.84 27.92 32.78
C TYR A 297 31.01 27.80 34.28
N ILE A 298 30.35 28.68 35.02
CA ILE A 298 30.23 28.61 36.48
C ILE A 298 28.84 28.12 36.86
N ASN A 299 28.74 27.32 37.92
CA ASN A 299 27.47 26.91 38.53
C ASN A 299 27.10 27.85 39.70
N ASP A 300 25.97 27.59 40.37
CA ASP A 300 25.51 28.43 41.49
C ASP A 300 26.42 28.31 42.75
N ASP A 301 27.17 27.22 42.86
CA ASP A 301 28.15 27.00 43.94
C ASP A 301 29.51 27.66 43.66
N GLY A 302 29.69 28.23 42.46
CA GLY A 302 30.94 28.85 42.02
C GLY A 302 31.93 27.88 41.35
N ASP A 303 31.55 26.62 41.17
CA ASP A 303 32.42 25.60 40.57
C ASP A 303 32.48 25.71 39.04
N PRO A 304 33.62 25.35 38.44
CA PRO A 304 33.79 25.27 37.00
C PRO A 304 33.11 24.02 36.44
N VAL A 305 32.19 24.25 35.51
CA VAL A 305 31.36 23.21 34.90
C VAL A 305 31.29 23.38 33.38
N ASN A 306 30.92 22.32 32.67
CA ASN A 306 30.53 22.42 31.26
C ASN A 306 29.06 22.90 31.12
N LEU A 307 28.57 22.96 29.87
CA LEU A 307 27.20 23.41 29.56
C LEU A 307 26.11 22.57 30.25
N LYS A 308 26.38 21.29 30.54
CA LYS A 308 25.47 20.37 31.27
C LYS A 308 25.55 20.48 32.79
N ASN A 309 26.33 21.41 33.33
CA ASN A 309 26.61 21.52 34.76
C ASN A 309 27.44 20.35 35.33
N GLU A 310 28.24 19.68 34.49
CA GLU A 310 29.18 18.64 34.94
C GLU A 310 30.52 19.29 35.31
N LEU A 311 31.09 18.90 36.46
CA LEU A 311 32.38 19.42 36.92
C LEU A 311 33.51 19.20 35.91
N LEU A 312 34.32 20.24 35.75
CA LEU A 312 35.51 20.20 34.92
C LEU A 312 36.70 19.60 35.68
N PRO A 313 37.54 18.78 35.04
CA PRO A 313 38.71 18.19 35.69
C PRO A 313 39.72 19.29 36.03
N GLN A 314 40.20 19.31 37.27
CA GLN A 314 41.24 20.24 37.69
C GLN A 314 42.63 19.71 37.34
N SER A 315 43.48 20.56 36.78
CA SER A 315 44.89 20.30 36.51
C SER A 315 45.73 21.47 37.04
N GLY A 316 46.28 21.31 38.25
CA GLY A 316 46.98 22.37 38.96
C GLY A 316 46.08 23.57 39.24
N SER A 317 46.48 24.76 38.80
CA SER A 317 45.71 26.01 38.90
C SER A 317 44.77 26.26 37.71
N SER A 318 44.65 25.29 36.80
CA SER A 318 43.80 25.38 35.59
C SER A 318 42.76 24.27 35.57
N TYR A 319 41.74 24.42 34.73
CA TYR A 319 40.75 23.38 34.50
C TYR A 319 40.84 22.88 33.06
N GLY A 320 40.73 21.57 32.89
CA GLY A 320 40.70 20.93 31.59
C GLY A 320 39.39 21.19 30.87
N ARG A 321 39.48 21.36 29.54
CA ARG A 321 38.30 21.48 28.68
C ARG A 321 37.52 20.17 28.65
N ARG A 322 36.20 20.28 28.64
CA ARG A 322 35.28 19.15 28.49
C ARG A 322 34.06 19.59 27.69
N SER A 323 33.95 19.12 26.45
CA SER A 323 32.76 19.35 25.63
C SER A 323 31.51 18.81 26.32
N ALA A 324 30.42 19.54 26.18
CA ALA A 324 29.08 19.12 26.57
C ALA A 324 28.16 19.20 25.37
N VAL A 325 27.38 18.14 25.15
CA VAL A 325 26.42 18.06 24.05
C VAL A 325 25.00 18.02 24.61
N LEU A 326 24.29 19.14 24.56
CA LEU A 326 22.88 19.19 24.89
C LEU A 326 22.07 18.40 23.87
N THR A 327 21.15 17.61 24.41
CA THR A 327 20.13 16.86 23.68
C THR A 327 18.75 17.33 24.13
N VAL A 328 17.70 16.86 23.44
CA VAL A 328 16.32 17.16 23.83
C VAL A 328 15.98 16.60 25.21
N GLU A 329 16.59 15.47 25.60
CA GLU A 329 16.39 14.84 26.91
C GLU A 329 17.07 15.66 28.03
N ASP A 330 18.11 16.43 27.70
CA ASP A 330 18.85 17.30 28.61
C ASP A 330 18.31 18.74 28.59
N ALA A 331 16.99 18.92 28.55
CA ALA A 331 16.39 20.23 28.28
C ALA A 331 16.67 21.31 29.34
N THR A 332 17.05 20.88 30.55
CA THR A 332 17.40 21.74 31.68
C THR A 332 18.83 21.52 32.12
N ARG A 333 19.57 22.62 32.28
CA ARG A 333 20.82 22.63 33.05
C ARG A 333 20.48 22.50 34.54
N GLY A 334 21.49 22.14 35.35
CA GLY A 334 21.41 22.23 36.81
C GLY A 334 20.72 23.52 37.28
N ASN A 335 19.97 23.42 38.38
CA ASN A 335 19.14 24.49 38.96
C ASN A 335 17.86 24.84 38.17
N GLY A 336 17.42 23.96 37.26
CA GLY A 336 16.13 24.06 36.56
C GLY A 336 16.11 25.05 35.39
N LEU A 337 17.28 25.50 34.94
CA LEU A 337 17.43 26.44 33.85
C LEU A 337 17.13 25.77 32.50
N VAL A 338 16.03 26.15 31.84
CA VAL A 338 15.66 25.59 30.53
C VAL A 338 16.57 26.14 29.44
N LEU A 339 17.41 25.26 28.88
CA LEU A 339 18.32 25.59 27.78
C LEU A 339 17.82 25.09 26.42
N PHE A 340 16.79 24.27 26.42
CA PHE A 340 16.29 23.62 25.22
C PHE A 340 14.77 23.66 25.22
N LYS A 341 14.17 24.19 24.15
CA LYS A 341 12.72 24.14 23.94
C LYS A 341 12.41 23.58 22.56
N VAL A 342 11.46 22.66 22.53
CA VAL A 342 10.92 22.08 21.29
C VAL A 342 9.46 22.45 21.18
N ASP A 343 9.12 23.15 20.10
CA ASP A 343 7.74 23.41 19.71
C ASP A 343 7.47 22.66 18.39
N SER A 344 6.34 21.97 18.30
CA SER A 344 5.94 21.25 17.09
C SER A 344 4.56 21.68 16.60
N SER A 345 4.38 21.68 15.29
CA SER A 345 3.10 21.93 14.62
C SER A 345 2.82 20.78 13.67
N TYR A 346 1.80 19.99 13.97
CA TYR A 346 1.34 18.86 13.17
C TYR A 346 0.16 19.26 12.28
N ARG A 347 0.15 18.75 11.06
CA ARG A 347 -0.96 18.85 10.13
C ARG A 347 -1.10 17.57 9.32
N LYS A 348 -2.33 17.05 9.25
CA LYS A 348 -2.75 16.07 8.26
C LYS A 348 -3.13 16.82 6.99
N GLU A 349 -2.31 16.72 5.95
CA GLU A 349 -2.47 17.48 4.70
C GLU A 349 -3.58 16.88 3.83
N SER A 350 -3.56 15.55 3.63
CA SER A 350 -4.61 14.87 2.87
C SER A 350 -4.84 13.43 3.34
N VAL A 351 -6.08 12.97 3.15
CA VAL A 351 -6.47 11.55 3.24
C VAL A 351 -7.26 11.24 1.99
N GLU A 352 -6.60 10.57 1.06
CA GLU A 352 -7.14 10.19 -0.25
C GLU A 352 -7.46 8.70 -0.22
N GLU A 353 -8.72 8.34 -0.42
CA GLU A 353 -9.09 6.94 -0.58
C GLU A 353 -8.74 6.45 -1.99
N ILE A 354 -8.05 5.32 -2.07
CA ILE A 354 -7.74 4.65 -3.33
C ILE A 354 -9.01 3.94 -3.79
N GLN A 355 -9.80 4.62 -4.63
CA GLN A 355 -11.11 4.16 -5.09
C GLN A 355 -11.03 2.84 -5.85
N HIS A 356 -11.98 1.95 -5.59
CA HIS A 356 -12.22 0.72 -6.34
C HIS A 356 -13.73 0.57 -6.60
N SER A 357 -14.05 -0.28 -7.56
CA SER A 357 -15.41 -0.67 -7.88
C SER A 357 -15.47 -2.18 -8.12
N GLU A 358 -16.53 -2.81 -7.63
CA GLU A 358 -16.90 -4.17 -7.99
C GLU A 358 -17.50 -4.25 -9.41
N GLU A 359 -18.10 -3.16 -9.91
CA GLU A 359 -18.76 -3.12 -11.22
C GLU A 359 -17.80 -3.20 -12.40
N THR A 360 -18.24 -3.86 -13.48
CA THR A 360 -17.41 -4.11 -14.67
C THR A 360 -16.98 -2.86 -15.43
N ASP A 361 -17.81 -1.81 -15.42
CA ASP A 361 -17.59 -0.49 -16.03
C ASP A 361 -17.28 0.60 -15.00
N GLY A 362 -17.16 0.23 -13.72
CA GLY A 362 -16.88 1.15 -12.64
C GLY A 362 -15.44 1.65 -12.62
N ASP A 363 -15.24 2.78 -11.94
CA ASP A 363 -13.92 3.39 -11.82
C ASP A 363 -13.09 2.67 -10.75
N THR A 364 -11.90 2.20 -11.14
CA THR A 364 -10.95 1.54 -10.26
C THR A 364 -9.58 2.15 -10.46
N HIS A 365 -9.02 2.67 -9.36
CA HIS A 365 -7.74 3.35 -9.37
C HIS A 365 -6.63 2.44 -9.91
N GLN A 366 -5.68 3.03 -10.64
CA GLN A 366 -4.57 2.32 -11.29
C GLN A 366 -3.83 1.37 -10.33
N TYR A 367 -3.57 1.79 -9.09
CA TYR A 367 -2.88 0.96 -8.09
C TYR A 367 -3.57 -0.38 -7.80
N TRP A 368 -4.90 -0.46 -7.91
CA TRP A 368 -5.61 -1.73 -7.82
C TRP A 368 -5.41 -2.55 -9.09
N ARG A 369 -5.53 -1.93 -10.27
CA ARG A 369 -5.31 -2.61 -11.56
C ARG A 369 -3.91 -3.20 -11.70
N GLU A 370 -2.92 -2.61 -11.00
CA GLU A 370 -1.55 -3.14 -10.93
C GLU A 370 -1.43 -4.46 -10.15
N ILE A 371 -2.38 -4.78 -9.28
CA ILE A 371 -2.38 -6.00 -8.44
C ILE A 371 -3.50 -6.98 -8.77
N LEU A 372 -4.44 -6.61 -9.65
CA LEU A 372 -5.59 -7.42 -10.05
C LEU A 372 -5.33 -8.12 -11.39
N GLU A 373 -5.87 -9.31 -11.55
CA GLU A 373 -5.76 -10.04 -12.81
C GLU A 373 -6.72 -9.51 -13.89
N GLY A 374 -6.30 -9.56 -15.15
CA GLY A 374 -7.14 -9.17 -16.29
C GLY A 374 -6.99 -7.68 -16.67
N TYR A 375 -5.97 -7.02 -16.12
CA TYR A 375 -5.57 -5.66 -16.46
C TYR A 375 -4.18 -5.61 -17.09
N ASP A 376 -3.97 -4.65 -17.97
CA ASP A 376 -2.67 -4.45 -18.61
C ASP A 376 -1.63 -3.95 -17.60
N GLU A 377 -2.05 -3.18 -16.59
CA GLU A 377 -1.17 -2.61 -15.58
C GLU A 377 -0.50 -3.66 -14.69
N SER A 378 -1.17 -4.77 -14.43
CA SER A 378 -0.58 -5.93 -13.76
C SER A 378 0.18 -6.86 -14.72
N GLY A 379 0.16 -6.58 -16.02
CA GLY A 379 0.75 -7.43 -17.05
C GLY A 379 -0.05 -8.70 -17.35
N THR A 380 -1.31 -8.76 -16.91
CA THR A 380 -2.18 -9.94 -17.02
C THR A 380 -3.42 -9.68 -17.89
N GLY A 381 -3.41 -8.64 -18.72
CA GLY A 381 -4.53 -8.31 -19.62
C GLY A 381 -4.92 -9.45 -20.57
N SER A 382 -3.98 -10.35 -20.87
CA SER A 382 -4.24 -11.57 -21.64
C SER A 382 -5.25 -12.52 -20.97
N SER A 383 -5.39 -12.49 -19.64
CA SER A 383 -6.42 -13.27 -18.93
C SER A 383 -7.83 -12.81 -19.30
N ASN A 384 -8.04 -11.50 -19.46
CA ASN A 384 -9.32 -10.97 -19.89
C ASN A 384 -9.59 -11.29 -21.37
N TYR A 385 -8.59 -11.11 -22.23
CA TYR A 385 -8.74 -11.37 -23.66
C TYR A 385 -8.94 -12.88 -23.98
N ASN A 386 -8.15 -13.76 -23.37
CA ASN A 386 -8.15 -15.20 -23.69
C ASN A 386 -9.23 -15.97 -22.93
N TYR A 387 -9.55 -15.58 -21.69
CA TYR A 387 -10.43 -16.34 -20.81
C TYR A 387 -11.65 -15.55 -20.33
N LYS A 388 -11.81 -14.29 -20.74
CA LYS A 388 -12.83 -13.37 -20.20
C LYS A 388 -12.77 -13.27 -18.67
N TYR A 389 -11.56 -13.39 -18.12
CA TYR A 389 -11.31 -13.35 -16.68
C TYR A 389 -10.70 -12.02 -16.28
N ARG A 390 -11.39 -11.31 -15.39
CA ARG A 390 -10.94 -10.06 -14.79
C ARG A 390 -11.41 -10.00 -13.35
N GLU A 391 -10.54 -9.50 -12.48
CA GLU A 391 -10.81 -9.35 -11.05
C GLU A 391 -11.17 -7.91 -10.69
N TYR A 392 -11.87 -7.76 -9.57
CA TYR A 392 -12.27 -6.49 -8.98
C TYR A 392 -12.05 -6.60 -7.48
N ILE A 393 -11.70 -5.50 -6.81
CA ILE A 393 -11.55 -5.53 -5.34
C ILE A 393 -12.94 -5.75 -4.73
N LYS A 394 -13.02 -6.67 -3.79
CA LYS A 394 -14.25 -6.93 -3.03
C LYS A 394 -14.44 -5.85 -1.96
N ASP A 395 -15.65 -5.33 -1.87
CA ASP A 395 -16.05 -4.36 -0.88
C ASP A 395 -15.88 -4.92 0.55
N GLY A 396 -15.48 -4.06 1.48
CA GLY A 396 -15.34 -4.38 2.91
C GLY A 396 -14.01 -3.98 3.52
N LYS A 397 -13.01 -3.64 2.70
CA LYS A 397 -11.73 -3.08 3.15
C LYS A 397 -11.28 -1.99 2.19
N ASN A 398 -10.91 -0.83 2.74
CA ASN A 398 -10.44 0.31 1.94
C ASN A 398 -8.94 0.52 2.13
N MET A 399 -8.35 1.31 1.25
CA MET A 399 -6.96 1.75 1.33
C MET A 399 -6.91 3.26 1.16
N TYR A 400 -6.13 3.93 2.02
CA TYR A 400 -5.96 5.37 2.02
C TYR A 400 -4.51 5.73 1.82
N LYS A 401 -4.25 6.70 0.95
CA LYS A 401 -3.01 7.45 0.88
C LYS A 401 -3.10 8.64 1.83
N ILE A 402 -2.17 8.72 2.76
CA ILE A 402 -2.17 9.70 3.85
C ILE A 402 -0.91 10.54 3.74
N THR A 403 -1.12 11.86 3.67
CA THR A 403 -0.03 12.84 3.66
C THR A 403 -0.05 13.59 4.99
N GLU A 404 1.05 13.50 5.74
CA GLU A 404 1.21 14.15 7.05
C GLU A 404 2.45 15.02 7.06
N LYS A 405 2.37 16.14 7.78
CA LYS A 405 3.45 17.12 7.88
C LYS A 405 3.62 17.58 9.31
N THR A 406 4.85 17.60 9.78
CA THR A 406 5.20 18.24 11.06
C THR A 406 6.38 19.16 10.86
N THR A 407 6.21 20.40 11.30
CA THR A 407 7.30 21.36 11.44
C THR A 407 7.67 21.47 12.90
N VAL A 408 8.95 21.29 13.21
CA VAL A 408 9.50 21.39 14.56
C VAL A 408 10.45 22.57 14.61
N THR A 409 10.36 23.33 15.69
CA THR A 409 11.28 24.41 16.05
C THR A 409 12.01 24.05 17.32
N ILE A 410 13.33 24.08 17.28
CA ILE A 410 14.23 23.89 18.40
C ILE A 410 14.85 25.24 18.72
N GLU A 411 14.66 25.71 19.94
CA GLU A 411 15.19 26.99 20.43
C GLU A 411 16.13 26.76 21.61
N ILE A 412 17.32 27.32 21.51
CA ILE A 412 18.36 27.24 22.53
C ILE A 412 18.24 28.45 23.45
N ASN A 413 18.19 28.19 24.75
CA ASN A 413 18.02 29.19 25.82
C ASN A 413 16.85 30.16 25.53
N PRO A 414 15.60 29.67 25.43
CA PRO A 414 14.46 30.48 25.00
C PRO A 414 14.18 31.68 25.92
N GLY A 415 14.59 31.60 27.19
CA GLY A 415 14.47 32.70 28.15
C GLY A 415 15.62 33.72 28.11
N ASN A 416 16.58 33.55 27.19
CA ASN A 416 17.84 34.31 27.13
C ASN A 416 18.47 34.52 28.52
N ARG A 417 18.52 33.45 29.31
CA ARG A 417 19.04 33.53 30.68
C ARG A 417 20.55 33.64 30.65
N LYS A 418 21.09 34.48 31.54
CA LYS A 418 22.53 34.72 31.63
C LYS A 418 23.26 33.49 32.13
N ILE A 419 24.25 33.03 31.35
CA ILE A 419 25.14 31.94 31.74
C ILE A 419 26.57 32.45 31.76
N TYR A 420 27.16 32.48 32.95
CA TYR A 420 28.49 33.05 33.17
C TYR A 420 29.59 32.04 32.84
N THR A 421 30.60 32.49 32.12
CA THR A 421 31.83 31.74 31.93
C THR A 421 32.65 31.75 33.21
N HIS A 422 33.45 30.71 33.45
CA HIS A 422 34.29 30.65 34.65
C HIS A 422 35.45 31.66 34.55
N VAL A 423 35.75 32.38 35.63
CA VAL A 423 36.77 33.47 35.65
C VAL A 423 38.21 33.01 35.36
N HIS A 424 38.49 31.72 35.57
CA HIS A 424 39.79 31.10 35.25
C HIS A 424 39.73 30.23 33.98
N MET A 425 38.78 30.49 33.08
CA MET A 425 38.75 29.85 31.77
C MET A 425 40.01 30.25 30.98
N PRO A 426 40.85 29.30 30.55
CA PRO A 426 42.10 29.62 29.85
C PRO A 426 41.87 30.32 28.51
N ASP A 427 42.80 31.18 28.14
CA ASP A 427 42.84 31.77 26.81
C ASP A 427 42.89 30.70 25.72
N GLY A 428 42.23 30.99 24.60
CA GLY A 428 42.25 30.13 23.43
C GLY A 428 40.93 30.13 22.66
N LYS A 429 40.87 29.23 21.68
CA LYS A 429 39.70 29.05 20.81
C LYS A 429 38.80 27.96 21.37
N TYR A 430 37.51 28.23 21.43
CA TYR A 430 36.44 27.35 21.90
C TYR A 430 35.40 27.22 20.79
N THR A 431 34.72 26.09 20.69
CA THR A 431 33.75 25.81 19.65
C THR A 431 32.36 25.73 20.25
N VAL A 432 31.40 26.36 19.57
CA VAL A 432 29.96 26.16 19.81
C VAL A 432 29.34 25.73 18.50
N LYS A 433 28.62 24.60 18.52
CA LYS A 433 28.21 23.91 17.30
C LYS A 433 26.84 23.25 17.45
N ALA A 434 25.97 23.45 16.46
CA ALA A 434 24.77 22.66 16.27
C ALA A 434 25.00 21.64 15.15
N TRP A 435 24.62 20.38 15.39
CA TRP A 435 24.76 19.30 14.42
C TRP A 435 23.69 18.24 14.62
N ILE A 436 23.51 17.37 13.63
CA ILE A 436 22.51 16.31 13.64
C ILE A 436 23.24 14.97 13.59
N GLU A 437 22.93 14.08 14.53
CA GLU A 437 23.48 12.73 14.57
C GLU A 437 22.82 11.81 13.53
N ASP A 438 23.48 10.70 13.19
CA ASP A 438 22.92 9.65 12.35
C ASP A 438 21.68 9.02 13.04
N ILE A 439 20.62 8.73 12.27
CA ILE A 439 19.48 7.95 12.73
C ILE A 439 19.60 6.53 12.21
N ASP A 440 19.68 5.57 13.12
CA ASP A 440 19.61 4.15 12.79
C ASP A 440 18.14 3.73 12.63
N LEU A 441 17.63 3.81 11.39
CA LEU A 441 16.24 3.48 11.08
C LEU A 441 15.94 2.00 11.31
N THR A 442 16.96 1.12 11.35
CA THR A 442 16.76 -0.32 11.59
C THR A 442 16.19 -0.62 12.97
N LYS A 443 16.36 0.30 13.93
CA LYS A 443 15.86 0.21 15.30
C LYS A 443 14.45 0.77 15.48
N ILE A 444 13.87 1.38 14.45
CA ILE A 444 12.52 1.97 14.49
C ILE A 444 11.53 0.96 13.90
N ASN A 445 10.33 0.86 14.49
CA ASN A 445 9.44 -0.27 14.24
C ASN A 445 8.46 -0.04 13.07
N HIS A 446 8.98 0.20 11.85
CA HIS A 446 8.17 0.39 10.62
C HIS A 446 8.91 -0.05 9.36
N GLU A 447 8.27 0.03 8.19
CA GLU A 447 8.82 -0.46 6.93
C GLU A 447 10.08 0.28 6.47
N TYR A 448 10.26 1.55 6.84
CA TYR A 448 11.49 2.30 6.56
C TYR A 448 12.72 1.80 7.34
N LYS A 449 12.58 0.80 8.23
CA LYS A 449 13.73 0.07 8.81
C LYS A 449 14.63 -0.58 7.75
N LYS A 450 14.09 -0.84 6.57
CA LYS A 450 14.81 -1.38 5.40
C LYS A 450 15.84 -0.40 4.83
N LEU A 451 15.76 0.89 5.19
CA LEU A 451 16.60 1.95 4.64
C LEU A 451 17.97 2.09 5.32
N GLY A 452 18.20 1.37 6.43
CA GLY A 452 19.48 1.39 7.14
C GLY A 452 19.67 2.67 7.96
N VAL A 453 20.71 3.43 7.65
CA VAL A 453 21.08 4.63 8.42
C VAL A 453 20.75 5.90 7.63
N LEU A 454 19.89 6.75 8.17
CA LEU A 454 19.74 8.13 7.72
C LEU A 454 20.89 8.93 8.30
N LYS A 455 21.82 9.36 7.45
CA LYS A 455 22.97 10.15 7.89
C LYS A 455 22.50 11.42 8.57
N GLY A 456 23.28 11.92 9.51
CA GLY A 456 23.08 13.20 10.17
C GLY A 456 23.58 14.37 9.31
N ILE A 457 23.84 15.51 9.95
CA ILE A 457 24.44 16.70 9.37
C ILE A 457 25.60 17.10 10.28
N THR A 458 26.83 17.03 9.78
CA THR A 458 28.03 17.19 10.63
C THR A 458 28.18 18.60 11.18
N THR A 459 27.71 19.62 10.46
CA THR A 459 27.70 21.01 10.92
C THR A 459 26.44 21.68 10.37
N LEU A 460 25.48 21.97 11.24
CA LEU A 460 24.29 22.75 10.90
C LEU A 460 24.53 24.25 11.13
N ASP A 461 25.24 24.60 12.20
CA ASP A 461 25.66 25.95 12.56
C ASP A 461 26.87 25.85 13.51
N GLU A 462 27.82 26.77 13.42
CA GLU A 462 29.09 26.71 14.16
C GLU A 462 29.72 28.09 14.30
N ILE A 463 30.26 28.38 15.48
CA ILE A 463 31.09 29.56 15.75
C ILE A 463 32.33 29.15 16.56
N GLU A 464 33.40 29.91 16.38
CA GLU A 464 34.64 29.80 17.17
C GLU A 464 34.77 31.01 18.08
N VAL A 465 34.69 30.79 19.39
CA VAL A 465 34.81 31.81 20.44
C VAL A 465 36.26 31.92 20.87
N SER A 466 36.81 33.13 20.83
CA SER A 466 38.17 33.41 21.26
C SER A 466 38.17 34.02 22.65
N VAL A 467 38.69 33.29 23.64
CA VAL A 467 38.86 33.80 25.01
C VAL A 467 40.24 34.42 25.12
N LYS A 468 40.30 35.67 25.57
CA LYS A 468 41.55 36.36 25.88
C LYS A 468 41.36 37.25 27.11
N GLY A 469 42.08 36.94 28.18
CA GLY A 469 42.00 37.66 29.44
C GLY A 469 40.77 37.30 30.27
N SER A 470 40.61 38.01 31.39
CA SER A 470 39.53 37.78 32.36
C SER A 470 38.91 39.07 32.87
N MET A 471 37.73 38.98 33.45
CA MET A 471 37.03 40.10 34.09
C MET A 471 37.90 40.81 35.14
N TYR A 472 38.90 40.13 35.74
CA TYR A 472 39.82 40.77 36.70
C TYR A 472 40.64 41.90 36.09
N GLU A 473 40.92 41.84 34.78
CA GLU A 473 41.66 42.86 34.04
C GLU A 473 40.82 44.13 33.79
N ASP A 474 39.49 44.04 33.91
CA ASP A 474 38.59 45.19 33.77
C ASP A 474 38.28 45.86 35.13
N THR A 475 38.59 45.17 36.24
CA THR A 475 38.34 45.65 37.61
C THR A 475 39.55 46.27 38.29
N ASN A 476 40.73 46.18 37.68
CA ASN A 476 41.97 46.84 38.10
C ASN A 476 42.28 48.01 37.18
#